data_AF-A0A2T4X522-F1
#
_entry.id   AF-A0A2T4X522-F1
#
_cell.length_a   1.000
_cell.length_b   1.000
_cell.length_c   1.000
_cell.angle_alpha   90.00
_cell.angle_beta   90.00
_cell.angle_gamma   90.00
#
_symmetry.space_group_name_H-M   'P 1'
#
loop_
_entity.id
_entity.type
_entity.pdbx_description
1 polymer ?
#
loop_
_entity_poly.entity_id
_entity_poly.type
_entity_poly.pdbx_seq_one_letter_code
_entity_poly.pdbx_strand_id
1 'polypeptide(L)'
;MFFGGLIFFEFNREISISNVIAGSIVVGFVEELFFRGFLFGQLFKYTKLGFISSIIIGAIIFAIGHLYQSQDTLELIGIFSITFMGAILFAWLFVEWNYNLWIPVFLHSLMNLAWHLFEMDDTALGGMLSNLFRGFTILLAIVFTIIYKKKRNQELIVTKGKLIRKTV
;
A
#
# COMPACT_ATOMS: atom_id res chain seq x y z
N MET A 1 -6.72 -11.42 0.50
CA MET A 1 -6.41 -11.60 1.94
C MET A 1 -7.58 -12.18 2.71
N PHE A 2 -8.76 -11.54 2.79
CA PHE A 2 -9.93 -12.09 3.52
C PHE A 2 -10.30 -13.53 3.17
N PHE A 3 -10.40 -13.86 1.88
CA PHE A 3 -10.67 -15.24 1.45
C PHE A 3 -9.63 -16.24 1.96
N GLY A 4 -8.35 -15.85 1.93
CA GLY A 4 -7.27 -16.65 2.48
C GLY A 4 -7.37 -16.78 3.99
N GLY A 5 -7.62 -15.66 4.68
CA GLY A 5 -7.84 -15.59 6.12
C GLY A 5 -8.90 -16.56 6.61
N LEU A 6 -10.08 -16.55 5.98
CA LEU A 6 -11.22 -17.39 6.37
C LEU A 6 -10.98 -18.90 6.21
N ILE A 7 -10.08 -19.31 5.32
CA ILE A 7 -9.89 -20.73 4.95
C ILE A 7 -8.62 -21.30 5.56
N PHE A 8 -7.56 -20.49 5.66
CA PHE A 8 -6.21 -20.97 5.95
C PHE A 8 -5.60 -20.42 7.24
N PHE A 9 -6.23 -19.45 7.90
CA PHE A 9 -5.71 -18.83 9.12
C PHE A 9 -6.74 -18.92 10.25
N GLU A 10 -6.23 -18.93 11.48
CA GLU A 10 -7.10 -18.83 12.65
C GLU A 10 -7.60 -17.39 12.82
N PHE A 11 -8.82 -17.27 13.35
CA PHE A 11 -9.36 -15.98 13.76
C PHE A 11 -8.70 -15.57 15.06
N ASN A 12 -8.21 -14.33 15.12
CA ASN A 12 -7.55 -13.80 16.30
C ASN A 12 -8.54 -13.74 17.47
N ARG A 13 -8.32 -14.58 18.48
CA ARG A 13 -9.21 -14.68 19.65
C ARG A 13 -8.97 -13.60 20.69
N GLU A 14 -7.81 -12.94 20.64
CA GLU A 14 -7.41 -11.86 21.55
C GLU A 14 -7.71 -10.47 20.97
N ILE A 15 -8.60 -10.42 19.98
CA ILE A 15 -8.84 -9.22 19.20
C ILE A 15 -9.52 -8.12 20.03
N SER A 16 -8.83 -7.00 20.17
CA SER A 16 -9.40 -5.79 20.75
C SER A 16 -10.02 -4.93 19.64
N ILE A 17 -11.32 -4.61 19.76
CA ILE A 17 -12.03 -3.76 18.80
C ILE A 17 -11.31 -2.40 18.63
N SER A 18 -10.80 -1.83 19.72
CA SER A 18 -10.06 -0.56 19.66
C SER A 18 -8.77 -0.72 18.84
N ASN A 19 -8.04 -1.82 19.03
CA ASN A 19 -6.80 -2.08 18.32
C ASN A 19 -7.07 -2.35 16.83
N VAL A 20 -8.17 -3.04 16.50
CA VAL A 20 -8.57 -3.26 15.10
C VAL A 20 -8.90 -1.93 14.44
N ILE A 21 -9.76 -1.11 15.05
CA ILE A 21 -10.13 0.19 14.46
C ILE A 21 -8.89 1.08 14.30
N ALA A 22 -8.03 1.14 15.32
CA ALA A 22 -6.80 1.92 15.29
C ALA A 22 -5.83 1.41 14.21
N GLY A 23 -5.43 0.13 14.27
CA GLY A 23 -4.43 -0.48 13.40
C GLY A 23 -4.86 -0.67 11.95
N SER A 24 -6.18 -0.68 11.66
CA SER A 24 -6.70 -0.80 10.30
C SER A 24 -7.23 0.51 9.73
N ILE A 25 -8.30 1.05 10.30
CA ILE A 25 -9.03 2.20 9.74
C ILE A 25 -8.24 3.49 9.99
N VAL A 26 -7.84 3.75 11.24
CA VAL A 26 -7.17 5.01 11.59
C VAL A 26 -5.77 5.06 10.98
N VAL A 27 -4.96 4.00 11.15
CA VAL A 27 -3.62 3.91 10.55
C VAL A 27 -3.70 4.00 9.03
N GLY A 28 -4.55 3.19 8.38
CA GLY A 28 -4.70 3.24 6.93
C GLY A 28 -5.15 4.63 6.43
N PHE A 29 -6.02 5.32 7.15
CA PHE A 29 -6.38 6.69 6.80
C PHE A 29 -5.22 7.69 6.97
N VAL A 30 -4.59 7.70 8.15
CA VAL A 30 -3.54 8.67 8.51
C VAL A 30 -2.31 8.50 7.62
N GLU A 31 -1.87 7.27 7.41
CA GLU A 31 -0.71 6.98 6.58
C GLU A 31 -0.97 7.36 5.13
N GLU A 32 -2.13 7.02 4.55
CA GLU A 32 -2.42 7.39 3.17
C GLU A 32 -2.62 8.92 3.04
N LEU A 33 -3.27 9.56 4.00
CA LEU A 33 -3.41 11.02 4.01
C LEU A 33 -2.05 11.73 4.01
N PHE A 34 -1.14 11.31 4.89
CA PHE A 34 0.18 11.92 5.00
C PHE A 34 1.08 11.56 3.82
N PHE A 35 1.25 10.28 3.51
CA PHE A 35 2.22 9.84 2.50
C PHE A 35 1.72 10.05 1.08
N ARG A 36 0.44 9.79 0.78
CA ARG A 36 -0.11 9.88 -0.60
C ARG A 36 -0.76 11.23 -0.83
N GLY A 37 -1.54 11.74 0.12
CA GLY A 37 -2.19 13.05 -0.01
C GLY A 37 -1.21 14.23 0.09
N PHE A 38 -0.36 14.24 1.12
CA PHE A 38 0.55 15.34 1.40
C PHE A 38 1.93 15.16 0.74
N LEU A 39 2.75 14.19 1.16
CA LEU A 39 4.13 14.08 0.69
C LEU A 39 4.23 13.82 -0.82
N PHE A 40 3.65 12.72 -1.29
CA PHE A 40 3.74 12.36 -2.71
C PHE A 40 2.79 13.19 -3.58
N GLY A 41 1.53 13.30 -3.17
CA GLY A 41 0.46 13.88 -3.99
C GLY A 41 0.69 15.34 -4.32
N GLN A 42 1.14 16.15 -3.35
CA GLN A 42 1.43 17.56 -3.61
C GLN A 42 2.59 17.72 -4.59
N LEU A 43 3.67 16.93 -4.42
CA LEU A 43 4.82 16.95 -5.33
C LEU A 43 4.42 16.51 -6.74
N PHE A 44 3.80 15.35 -6.87
CA PHE A 44 3.48 14.79 -8.19
C PHE A 44 2.37 15.56 -8.90
N LYS A 45 1.42 16.18 -8.19
CA LYS A 45 0.34 16.95 -8.81
C LYS A 45 0.81 18.35 -9.24
N TYR A 46 1.52 19.07 -8.38
CA TYR A 46 1.75 20.51 -8.56
C TYR A 46 3.17 20.89 -9.03
N THR A 47 4.08 19.93 -9.18
CA THR A 47 5.43 20.20 -9.74
C THR A 47 5.61 19.56 -11.11
N LYS A 48 6.79 19.70 -11.72
CA LYS A 48 7.18 18.98 -12.95
C LYS A 48 7.91 17.65 -12.66
N LEU A 49 8.01 17.23 -11.40
CA LEU A 49 8.63 15.96 -11.04
C LEU A 49 7.82 14.78 -11.60
N GLY A 50 8.52 13.75 -12.05
CA GLY A 50 7.91 12.49 -12.47
C GLY A 50 7.59 11.59 -11.27
N PHE A 51 6.94 10.47 -11.55
CA PHE A 51 6.41 9.57 -10.52
C PHE A 51 7.48 9.10 -9.53
N ILE A 52 8.61 8.58 -10.02
CA ILE A 52 9.71 8.08 -9.19
C ILE A 52 10.33 9.23 -8.38
N SER A 53 10.61 10.35 -9.04
CA SER A 53 11.19 11.53 -8.37
C SER A 53 10.29 12.10 -7.28
N SER A 54 8.96 11.95 -7.40
CA SER A 54 8.01 12.38 -6.36
C SER A 54 7.84 11.36 -5.23
N ILE A 55 7.90 10.05 -5.50
CA ILE A 55 7.61 9.02 -4.49
C ILE A 55 8.83 8.56 -3.70
N ILE A 56 10.04 8.62 -4.27
CA ILE A 56 11.20 7.90 -3.74
C ILE A 56 11.54 8.27 -2.28
N ILE A 57 11.54 9.57 -1.95
CA ILE A 57 11.84 10.03 -0.58
C ILE A 57 10.73 9.58 0.38
N GLY A 58 9.46 9.75 -0.01
CA GLY A 58 8.31 9.34 0.80
C GLY A 58 8.29 7.83 1.06
N ALA A 59 8.62 7.02 0.05
CA ALA A 59 8.69 5.57 0.16
C ALA A 59 9.83 5.10 1.08
N ILE A 60 11.00 5.75 1.04
CA ILE A 60 12.10 5.46 1.96
C ILE A 60 11.69 5.78 3.41
N ILE A 61 11.11 6.96 3.64
CA ILE A 61 10.66 7.36 4.99
C ILE A 61 9.60 6.38 5.51
N PHE A 62 8.63 6.01 4.67
CA PHE A 62 7.59 5.04 5.00
C PHE A 62 8.20 3.70 5.42
N ALA A 63 9.14 3.18 4.63
CA ALA A 63 9.78 1.89 4.90
C ALA A 63 10.67 1.91 6.15
N ILE A 64 11.42 3.00 6.38
CA ILE A 64 12.19 3.19 7.62
C ILE A 64 11.26 3.20 8.84
N GLY A 65 10.09 3.83 8.71
CA GLY A 65 9.07 3.88 9.76
C GLY A 65 8.54 2.51 10.20
N HIS A 66 8.83 1.44 9.46
CA HIS A 66 8.43 0.06 9.79
C HIS A 66 9.55 -0.79 10.40
N LEU A 67 10.79 -0.29 10.45
CA LEU A 67 11.94 -1.05 10.95
C LEU A 67 11.87 -1.32 12.46
N TYR A 68 10.95 -0.71 13.21
CA TYR A 68 10.75 -1.04 14.62
C TYR A 68 10.17 -2.44 14.85
N GLN A 69 9.68 -3.11 13.79
CA GLN A 69 8.97 -4.39 13.89
C GLN A 69 9.89 -5.59 14.12
N SER A 70 11.20 -5.47 13.94
CA SER A 70 12.15 -6.55 14.20
C SER A 70 13.51 -6.01 14.68
N GLN A 71 14.35 -6.92 15.18
CA GLN A 71 15.77 -6.67 15.44
C GLN A 71 16.67 -7.56 14.56
N ASP A 72 16.09 -8.51 13.82
CA ASP A 72 16.84 -9.37 12.89
C ASP A 72 17.14 -8.63 11.59
N THR A 73 18.40 -8.64 11.17
CA THR A 73 18.85 -7.85 10.01
C THR A 73 18.22 -8.33 8.70
N LEU A 74 18.03 -9.63 8.50
CA LEU A 74 17.43 -10.16 7.27
C LEU A 74 15.94 -9.85 7.23
N GLU A 75 15.25 -9.98 8.37
CA GLU A 75 13.85 -9.61 8.49
C GLU A 75 13.63 -8.11 8.23
N LEU A 76 14.49 -7.25 8.77
CA LEU A 76 14.45 -5.80 8.54
C LEU A 76 14.62 -5.43 7.07
N ILE A 77 15.51 -6.10 6.33
CA ILE A 77 15.65 -5.94 4.88
C ILE A 77 14.34 -6.32 4.17
N GLY A 78 13.70 -7.40 4.61
CA GLY A 78 12.39 -7.83 4.11
C GLY A 78 11.29 -6.80 4.37
N ILE A 79 11.15 -6.35 5.63
CA ILE A 79 10.17 -5.35 6.06
C ILE A 79 10.36 -4.06 5.26
N PHE A 80 11.60 -3.57 5.14
CA PHE A 80 11.92 -2.40 4.32
C PHE A 80 11.44 -2.60 2.89
N SER A 81 11.83 -3.71 2.27
CA SER A 81 11.56 -3.97 0.85
C SER A 81 10.06 -4.02 0.56
N ILE A 82 9.29 -4.71 1.41
CA ILE A 82 7.86 -4.91 1.16
C ILE A 82 7.05 -3.64 1.41
N THR A 83 7.39 -2.88 2.44
CA THR A 83 6.72 -1.60 2.77
C THR A 83 7.11 -0.51 1.78
N PHE A 84 8.37 -0.48 1.32
CA PHE A 84 8.84 0.40 0.25
C PHE A 84 8.08 0.15 -1.07
N MET A 85 7.95 -1.13 -1.48
CA MET A 85 7.18 -1.50 -2.67
C MET A 85 5.69 -1.19 -2.50
N GLY A 86 5.14 -1.40 -1.29
CA GLY A 86 3.79 -0.98 -0.93
C GLY A 86 3.59 0.52 -1.12
N ALA A 87 4.51 1.35 -0.61
CA ALA A 87 4.46 2.81 -0.77
C ALA A 87 4.32 3.23 -2.23
N ILE A 88 5.11 2.62 -3.12
CA ILE A 88 5.07 2.84 -4.57
C ILE A 88 3.72 2.41 -5.16
N LEU A 89 3.22 1.22 -4.82
CA LEU A 89 1.96 0.70 -5.34
C LEU A 89 0.77 1.61 -4.98
N PHE A 90 0.65 2.00 -3.72
CA PHE A 90 -0.44 2.86 -3.27
C PHE A 90 -0.36 4.26 -3.86
N ALA A 91 0.85 4.80 -4.06
CA ALA A 91 1.05 6.05 -4.80
C ALA A 91 0.60 5.94 -6.26
N TRP A 92 0.88 4.80 -6.92
CA TRP A 92 0.41 4.53 -8.28
C TRP A 92 -1.13 4.44 -8.32
N LEU A 93 -1.75 3.67 -7.43
CA LEU A 93 -3.21 3.56 -7.33
C LEU A 93 -3.86 4.92 -7.09
N PHE A 94 -3.33 5.70 -6.15
CA PHE A 94 -3.81 7.06 -5.87
C PHE A 94 -3.87 7.91 -7.14
N VAL A 95 -2.79 7.93 -7.91
CA VAL A 95 -2.69 8.73 -9.13
C VAL A 95 -3.59 8.18 -10.23
N GLU A 96 -3.56 6.87 -10.48
CA GLU A 96 -4.32 6.26 -11.58
C GLU A 96 -5.84 6.41 -11.43
N TRP A 97 -6.29 6.52 -10.18
CA TRP A 97 -7.67 6.82 -9.82
C TRP A 97 -7.95 8.33 -9.69
N ASN A 98 -7.22 9.16 -10.45
CA ASN A 98 -7.37 10.61 -10.52
C ASN A 98 -7.20 11.31 -9.17
N TYR A 99 -6.19 10.91 -8.40
CA TYR A 99 -5.90 11.47 -7.08
C TYR A 99 -7.04 11.25 -6.07
N ASN A 100 -7.81 10.16 -6.23
CA ASN A 100 -8.83 9.76 -5.26
C ASN A 100 -8.17 9.03 -4.09
N LEU A 101 -8.05 9.71 -2.94
CA LEU A 101 -7.42 9.17 -1.74
C LEU A 101 -8.17 8.00 -1.12
N TRP A 102 -9.48 7.87 -1.38
CA TRP A 102 -10.26 6.76 -0.82
C TRP A 102 -9.83 5.39 -1.34
N ILE A 103 -9.29 5.32 -2.57
CA ILE A 103 -8.81 4.06 -3.14
C ILE A 103 -7.66 3.46 -2.33
N PRO A 104 -6.54 4.16 -2.10
CA PRO A 104 -5.48 3.64 -1.27
C PRO A 104 -5.89 3.48 0.19
N VAL A 105 -6.69 4.41 0.76
CA VAL A 105 -7.19 4.32 2.15
C VAL A 105 -7.97 3.01 2.37
N PHE A 106 -8.97 2.73 1.53
CA PHE A 106 -9.77 1.52 1.70
C PHE A 106 -8.95 0.26 1.48
N LEU A 107 -8.11 0.22 0.45
CA LEU A 107 -7.29 -0.96 0.21
C LEU A 107 -6.34 -1.22 1.40
N HIS A 108 -5.66 -0.18 1.90
CA HIS A 108 -4.75 -0.30 3.03
C HIS A 108 -5.50 -0.75 4.30
N SER A 109 -6.56 -0.04 4.67
CA SER A 109 -7.35 -0.39 5.85
C SER A 109 -7.93 -1.79 5.77
N LEU A 110 -8.38 -2.25 4.60
CA LEU A 110 -8.89 -3.60 4.41
C LEU A 110 -7.78 -4.67 4.50
N MET A 111 -6.58 -4.37 3.99
CA MET A 111 -5.43 -5.27 4.14
C MET A 111 -5.01 -5.40 5.61
N ASN A 112 -4.92 -4.28 6.34
CA ASN A 112 -4.60 -4.29 7.78
C ASN A 112 -5.73 -4.95 8.59
N LEU A 113 -6.99 -4.72 8.23
CA LEU A 113 -8.13 -5.37 8.87
C LEU A 113 -8.02 -6.89 8.71
N ALA A 114 -7.75 -7.39 7.50
CA ALA A 114 -7.52 -8.81 7.30
C ALA A 114 -6.33 -9.32 8.14
N TRP A 115 -5.25 -8.55 8.23
CA TRP A 115 -4.07 -8.90 9.04
C TRP A 115 -4.39 -8.97 10.54
N HIS A 116 -5.30 -8.14 11.05
CA HIS A 116 -5.68 -8.16 12.47
C HIS A 116 -6.75 -9.20 12.80
N LEU A 117 -7.70 -9.45 11.88
CA LEU A 117 -8.77 -10.44 12.08
C LEU A 117 -8.25 -11.87 12.03
N PHE A 118 -7.26 -12.13 11.16
CA PHE A 118 -6.68 -13.44 10.96
C PHE A 118 -5.23 -13.39 11.43
N GLU A 119 -4.77 -14.40 12.16
CA GLU A 119 -3.39 -14.47 12.68
C GLU A 119 -2.37 -14.69 11.54
N MET A 120 -2.20 -13.66 10.69
CA MET A 120 -1.41 -13.75 9.45
C MET A 120 0.08 -13.67 9.70
N ASP A 121 0.53 -12.78 10.59
CA ASP A 121 1.91 -12.68 11.09
C ASP A 121 2.05 -11.55 12.12
N ASP A 122 3.21 -11.49 12.79
CA ASP A 122 3.56 -10.45 13.76
C ASP A 122 4.15 -9.19 13.11
N THR A 123 4.80 -9.33 11.95
CA THR A 123 5.45 -8.20 11.25
C THR A 123 4.90 -7.98 9.85
N ALA A 124 5.17 -6.80 9.27
CA ALA A 124 4.73 -6.48 7.91
C ALA A 124 5.37 -7.38 6.83
N LEU A 125 6.47 -8.09 7.15
CA LEU A 125 7.09 -9.03 6.23
C LEU A 125 6.16 -10.19 5.92
N GLY A 126 5.52 -10.76 6.94
CA GLY A 126 4.61 -11.88 6.82
C GLY A 126 5.23 -13.20 6.37
N GLY A 127 4.56 -14.29 6.70
CA GLY A 127 4.90 -15.62 6.24
C GLY A 127 4.59 -15.82 4.75
N MET A 128 5.00 -16.98 4.22
CA MET A 128 4.81 -17.34 2.81
C MET A 128 3.33 -17.30 2.40
N LEU A 129 2.44 -17.85 3.24
CA LEU A 129 1.02 -17.93 2.92
C LEU A 129 0.33 -16.56 2.97
N SER A 130 0.69 -15.73 3.94
CA SER A 130 0.20 -14.35 4.08
C SER A 130 0.64 -13.52 2.87
N ASN A 131 1.89 -13.71 2.43
CA ASN A 131 2.42 -13.11 1.22
C ASN A 131 1.72 -13.57 -0.07
N LEU A 132 1.34 -14.84 -0.19
CA LEU A 132 0.58 -15.35 -1.33
C LEU A 132 -0.76 -14.59 -1.48
N PHE A 133 -1.53 -14.48 -0.40
CA PHE A 133 -2.82 -13.79 -0.44
C PHE A 133 -2.71 -12.27 -0.54
N ARG A 134 -1.63 -11.68 0.01
CA ARG A 134 -1.26 -10.29 -0.25
C ARG A 134 -0.96 -10.08 -1.73
N GLY A 135 -0.15 -10.94 -2.34
CA GLY A 135 0.16 -10.94 -3.76
C GLY A 135 -1.08 -11.00 -4.64
N PHE A 136 -2.04 -11.89 -4.35
CA PHE A 136 -3.31 -11.92 -5.06
C PHE A 136 -4.13 -10.63 -4.91
N THR A 137 -4.12 -10.01 -3.73
CA THR A 137 -4.84 -8.76 -3.48
C THR A 137 -4.23 -7.61 -4.28
N ILE A 138 -2.89 -7.52 -4.31
CA ILE A 138 -2.13 -6.55 -5.11
C ILE A 138 -2.38 -6.77 -6.60
N LEU A 139 -2.28 -8.01 -7.08
CA LEU A 139 -2.51 -8.36 -8.48
C LEU A 139 -3.92 -7.96 -8.92
N LEU A 140 -4.93 -8.26 -8.09
CA LEU A 140 -6.31 -7.89 -8.37
C LEU A 140 -6.47 -6.36 -8.46
N ALA A 141 -5.88 -5.60 -7.53
CA ALA A 141 -5.94 -4.14 -7.56
C ALA A 141 -5.30 -3.55 -8.83
N ILE A 142 -4.15 -4.08 -9.26
CA ILE A 142 -3.46 -3.67 -10.49
C ILE A 142 -4.29 -4.01 -11.73
N VAL A 143 -4.69 -5.28 -11.86
CA VAL A 143 -5.45 -5.76 -13.02
C VAL A 143 -6.78 -5.04 -13.13
N PHE A 144 -7.49 -4.87 -12.02
CA PHE A 144 -8.74 -4.12 -11.98
C PHE A 144 -8.55 -2.67 -12.44
N THR A 145 -7.53 -1.98 -11.95
CA THR A 145 -7.22 -0.60 -12.35
C THR A 145 -6.96 -0.51 -13.85
N ILE A 146 -6.14 -1.40 -14.41
CA ILE A 146 -5.81 -1.42 -15.85
C ILE A 146 -7.06 -1.72 -16.68
N ILE A 147 -7.84 -2.75 -16.33
CA ILE A 147 -9.06 -3.12 -17.06
C ILE A 147 -10.10 -2.00 -16.99
N TYR A 148 -10.30 -1.40 -15.82
CA TYR A 148 -11.24 -0.30 -15.61
C TYR A 148 -10.92 0.87 -16.54
N LYS A 149 -9.65 1.30 -16.55
CA LYS A 149 -9.21 2.42 -17.40
C LYS A 149 -9.30 2.09 -18.88
N LYS A 150 -8.91 0.88 -19.30
CA LYS A 150 -9.07 0.40 -20.68
C LYS A 150 -10.53 0.41 -21.13
N LYS A 151 -11.46 -0.09 -20.31
CA LYS A 151 -12.91 -0.08 -20.60
C LYS A 151 -13.51 1.33 -20.70
N ARG A 152 -12.86 2.32 -20.08
CA ARG A 152 -13.27 3.73 -20.12
C ARG A 152 -12.49 4.56 -21.16
N ASN A 153 -11.67 3.92 -22.00
CA ASN A 153 -10.75 4.60 -22.94
C ASN A 153 -9.87 5.67 -22.25
N GLN A 154 -9.44 5.39 -21.01
CA GLN A 154 -8.54 6.24 -20.24
C GLN A 154 -7.11 5.69 -20.29
N GLU A 155 -6.14 6.54 -20.58
CA GLU A 155 -4.73 6.19 -20.49
C GLU A 155 -4.24 6.18 -19.04
N LEU A 156 -3.17 5.41 -18.78
CA LEU A 156 -2.47 5.48 -17.49
C LEU A 156 -1.80 6.85 -17.34
N ILE A 157 -1.90 7.43 -16.15
CA ILE A 157 -1.28 8.73 -15.85
C ILE A 157 0.23 8.57 -15.69
N VAL A 158 0.65 7.49 -15.03
CA VAL A 158 2.05 7.09 -14.88
C VAL A 158 2.46 6.28 -16.11
N THR A 159 3.22 6.91 -16.99
CA THR A 159 3.80 6.29 -18.19
C THR A 159 5.32 6.32 -18.13
N LYS A 160 6.00 5.57 -19.01
CA LYS A 160 7.47 5.57 -19.11
C LYS A 160 8.06 6.98 -19.24
N GLY A 161 7.40 7.85 -20.02
CA GLY A 161 7.83 9.24 -20.22
C GLY A 161 7.65 10.16 -19.01
N LYS A 162 6.90 9.73 -17.97
CA LYS A 162 6.58 10.53 -16.78
C LYS A 162 7.20 9.97 -15.50
N LEU A 163 8.21 9.09 -15.59
CA LEU A 163 8.86 8.49 -14.42
C LEU A 163 9.77 9.48 -13.68
N ILE A 164 10.58 10.27 -14.39
CA ILE A 164 11.56 11.18 -13.79
C ILE A 164 11.08 12.64 -13.84
N ARG A 165 10.49 13.07 -14.96
CA ARG A 165 9.97 14.42 -15.14
C ARG A 165 8.71 14.38 -16.00
N LYS A 166 7.71 15.20 -15.67
CA LYS A 166 6.54 15.42 -16.51
C LYS A 166 6.89 16.49 -17.56
N THR A 167 6.80 16.13 -18.83
CA THR A 167 6.78 17.11 -19.94
C THR A 167 5.44 17.87 -19.91
N VAL A 168 5.51 19.19 -20.09
CA VAL A 168 4.35 20.07 -20.24
C VAL A 168 3.68 19.78 -21.58
#